data_AF-A0A4P1K870-F1
#
_entry.id   AF-A0A4P1K870-F1
#
_cell.length_a   1.000
_cell.length_b   1.000
_cell.length_c   1.000
_cell.angle_alpha   90.00
_cell.angle_beta   90.00
_cell.angle_gamma   90.00
#
_symmetry.space_group_name_H-M   'P 1'
#
loop_
_entity.id
_entity.type
_entity.pdbx_description
1 polymer ?
#
loop_
_entity_poly.entity_id
_entity_poly.type
_entity_poly.pdbx_seq_one_letter_code
_entity_poly.pdbx_strand_id
1 'polypeptide(L)' 'MAQCPICHRAEAVAAYKPFCSKRCADIDLQRWFTGGYAIPVEDAHDDEKDRGIE' A
#
# COMPACT_ATOMS: atom_id res chain seq x y z
N MET A 1 16.91 -12.61 0.90
CA MET A 1 16.26 -11.82 1.96
C MET A 1 15.43 -10.71 1.32
N ALA A 2 14.32 -10.29 1.92
CA ALA A 2 13.45 -9.25 1.36
C ALA A 2 13.87 -7.85 1.85
N GLN A 3 13.84 -6.86 0.95
CA GLN A 3 14.08 -5.45 1.29
C GLN A 3 12.87 -4.84 2.01
N CYS A 4 13.12 -3.90 2.92
CA CYS A 4 12.05 -3.19 3.62
C CYS A 4 11.19 -2.37 2.62
N PRO A 5 9.87 -2.59 2.55
CA PRO A 5 8.99 -1.93 1.58
C PRO A 5 8.75 -0.43 1.88
N ILE A 6 9.18 0.05 3.04
CA ILE A 6 8.98 1.44 3.46
C ILE A 6 10.16 2.32 3.08
N CYS A 7 11.39 1.81 3.20
CA CYS A 7 12.59 2.61 3.02
C CYS A 7 13.48 2.14 1.87
N HIS A 8 13.37 0.88 1.42
CA HIS A 8 14.18 0.26 0.37
C HIS A 8 15.70 0.38 0.55
N ARG A 9 16.17 0.57 1.79
CA ARG A 9 17.60 0.77 2.11
C ARG A 9 18.21 -0.37 2.92
N ALA A 10 17.39 -1.20 3.55
CA ALA A 10 17.83 -2.24 4.46
C ALA A 10 16.91 -3.45 4.35
N GLU A 11 17.48 -4.61 4.64
CA GLU A 11 16.75 -5.86 4.67
C GLU A 11 15.78 -5.92 5.86
N ALA A 12 14.72 -6.69 5.70
CA ALA A 12 13.79 -6.97 6.77
C ALA A 12 14.48 -7.76 7.89
N VAL A 13 14.28 -7.33 9.13
CA VAL A 13 14.83 -8.01 10.31
C VAL A 13 13.76 -8.88 10.96
N ALA A 14 14.15 -10.03 11.54
CA ALA A 14 13.21 -11.03 12.04
C ALA A 14 12.12 -10.47 12.98
N ALA A 15 12.49 -9.55 13.88
CA ALA A 15 11.57 -8.94 14.84
C ALA A 15 10.53 -7.99 14.21
N TYR A 16 10.79 -7.48 13.01
CA TYR A 16 9.97 -6.45 12.38
C TYR A 16 9.53 -6.80 10.96
N LYS A 17 9.64 -8.07 10.52
CA LYS A 17 9.24 -8.47 9.16
C LYS A 17 7.81 -8.00 8.86
N PRO A 18 7.55 -7.36 7.69
CA PRO A 18 8.44 -7.21 6.51
C PRO A 18 9.40 -6.00 6.54
N PHE A 19 9.57 -5.32 7.66
CA PHE A 19 10.31 -4.06 7.79
C PHE A 19 11.71 -4.22 8.38
N CYS A 20 12.56 -3.22 8.19
CA CYS A 20 13.92 -3.17 8.76
C CYS A 20 13.98 -2.65 10.20
N SER A 21 12.89 -2.06 10.73
CA SER A 21 12.85 -1.46 12.08
C SER A 21 11.42 -1.16 12.55
N LYS A 22 11.24 -0.94 13.86
CA LYS A 22 9.99 -0.41 14.44
C LYS A 22 9.52 0.87 13.75
N ARG A 23 10.44 1.81 13.48
CA ARG A 23 10.10 3.09 12.84
C ARG A 23 9.44 2.89 11.47
N CYS A 24 9.93 1.95 10.66
CA CYS A 24 9.31 1.66 9.36
C CYS A 24 7.93 1.00 9.53
N ALA A 25 7.76 0.12 10.51
CA ALA A 25 6.45 -0.47 10.83
C ALA A 25 5.44 0.60 11.28
N ASP A 26 5.86 1.55 12.12
CA ASP A 26 4.99 2.64 12.58
C ASP A 26 4.59 3.59 11.44
N ILE A 27 5.50 3.86 10.49
CA ILE A 27 5.20 4.65 9.28
C ILE A 27 4.17 3.93 8.41
N ASP A 28 4.33 2.62 8.20
CA ASP A 28 3.35 1.82 7.46
C ASP A 28 1.97 1.92 8.12
N LEU A 29 1.91 1.73 9.44
CA LEU A 29 0.68 1.84 10.21
C LEU A 29 0.01 3.22 10.08
N GLN A 30 0.81 4.29 10.08
CA GLN A 30 0.30 5.64 9.88
C GLN A 30 -0.32 5.81 8.47
N ARG A 31 0.31 5.25 7.43
CA ARG A 31 -0.25 5.27 6.06
C ARG A 31 -1.58 4.55 5.98
N TRP A 32 -1.75 3.44 6.71
CA TRP A 32 -3.06 2.79 6.85
C TRP A 32 -4.09 3.70 7.49
N PHE A 33 -3.76 4.33 8.62
CA PHE A 33 -4.71 5.18 9.35
C PHE A 33 -5.10 6.46 8.63
N THR A 34 -4.25 6.99 7.75
CA THR A 34 -4.57 8.20 6.98
C THR A 34 -5.09 7.92 5.58
N GLY A 35 -5.37 6.66 5.23
CA GLY A 35 -5.83 6.29 3.88
C GLY A 35 -4.78 6.52 2.79
N GLY A 36 -3.48 6.50 3.15
CA GLY A 36 -2.39 6.57 2.17
C GLY A 36 -2.31 5.33 1.28
N TYR A 37 -2.92 4.23 1.70
CA TYR A 37 -3.21 3.07 0.87
C TYR A 37 -4.65 3.17 0.35
N ALA A 38 -4.80 3.79 -0.82
CA ALA A 38 -6.06 3.90 -1.54
C ALA A 38 -5.89 3.32 -2.95
N ILE A 39 -6.92 2.60 -3.42
CA ILE A 39 -7.01 2.18 -4.82
C ILE A 39 -7.70 3.32 -5.57
N PRO A 40 -7.05 3.93 -6.57
CA PRO A 40 -7.70 4.95 -7.38
C PRO A 40 -8.91 4.35 -8.11
N VAL A 41 -10.00 5.11 -8.14
CA VAL A 41 -11.15 4.79 -8.99
C VAL A 41 -10.92 5.49 -10.32
N GLU A 42 -11.03 4.77 -11.43
CA GLU A 42 -11.16 5.39 -12.74
C GLU A 42 -12.56 6.03 -12.80
N ASP A 43 -12.63 7.33 -13.07
CA ASP A 43 -13.90 8.05 -13.14
C ASP A 43 -14.86 7.32 -14.09
N ALA A 44 -16.05 6.97 -13.60
CA ALA A 44 -17.06 6.15 -14.26
C ALA A 44 -17.73 6.83 -15.48
N HIS A 45 -16.97 7.60 -16.27
CA HIS A 45 -17.45 8.22 -17.49
C HIS A 45 -17.33 7.34 -18.75
N ASP A 46 -16.75 6.13 -18.63
CA ASP A 46 -16.71 5.14 -19.73
C ASP A 46 -17.43 3.80 -19.38
N ASP A 47 -18.03 3.66 -18.20
CA ASP A 47 -18.74 2.43 -17.77
C ASP A 47 -20.14 2.25 -18.37
N GLU A 48 -20.65 3.23 -19.13
CA GLU A 48 -21.96 3.11 -19.78
C GLU A 48 -21.96 2.13 -20.97
N LYS A 49 -20.79 1.73 -21.48
CA LYS A 49 -20.69 0.79 -22.60
C LYS A 49 -20.53 -0.69 -22.19
N ASP A 50 -20.10 -0.99 -20.97
CA ASP A 50 -19.81 -2.37 -20.55
C ASP A 50 -20.90 -3.00 -19.65
N ARG A 51 -21.86 -2.21 -19.15
CA ARG A 51 -22.92 -2.73 -18.26
C ARG A 51 -24.19 -3.23 -18.94
N GLY A 52 -24.33 -3.14 -20.26
CA GLY A 52 -25.41 -3.82 -21.00
C GLY A 52 -26.82 -3.68 -20.38
N ILE A 53 -27.17 -2.49 -19.85
CA ILE A 53 -28.51 -2.18 -19.39
C ILE A 53 -29.16 -1.34 -20.49
N GLU A 54 -29.95 -2.00 -21.35
CA GLU A 54 -30.99 -1.36 -22.17
C GLU A 54 -32.14 -0.84 -21.30
#